data_AF-A0A1E3Y7I0-F1
#
_entry.id   AF-A0A1E3Y7I0-F1
#
_cell.length_a   1.000
_cell.length_b   1.000
_cell.length_c   1.000
_cell.angle_alpha   90.00
_cell.angle_beta   90.00
_cell.angle_gamma   90.00
#
_symmetry.space_group_name_H-M   'P 1'
#
loop_
_entity.id
_entity.type
_entity.pdbx_description
1 polymer ?
#
loop_
_entity_poly.entity_id
_entity_poly.type
_entity_poly.pdbx_seq_one_letter_code
_entity_poly.pdbx_strand_id
1 'polypeptide(L)'
;MGTMRTLFNRWLHLLRRTRHDADLREEMETHRSLRQAQLEREGTSPDEAAAASRRAQGNVTLAREDVRDVWVGPTIEGVWQDVRGGIRALRRKPAFAAAVVATLGLGIGGTTSIFSVVDGLYLRAPAGVSDAASLRKVYIRRDAGAMQTPDGGAGSWLDYRAMRERTQPIRRTCQAERWPSVRS
;
A
#
# COMPACT_ATOMS: atom_id res chain seq x y z
N MET A 1 -12.05 -24.38 -11.97
CA MET A 1 -12.14 -23.21 -11.07
C MET A 1 -11.85 -23.52 -9.59
N GLY A 2 -11.23 -24.66 -9.22
CA GLY A 2 -10.98 -25.04 -7.82
C GLY A 2 -9.56 -24.76 -7.29
N THR A 3 -8.58 -24.64 -8.18
CA THR A 3 -7.14 -24.58 -7.83
C THR A 3 -6.70 -23.22 -7.29
N MET A 4 -7.32 -22.11 -7.72
CA MET A 4 -7.01 -20.79 -7.16
C MET A 4 -7.48 -20.65 -5.71
N ARG A 5 -8.60 -21.30 -5.35
CA ARG A 5 -9.15 -21.24 -3.99
C ARG A 5 -8.30 -22.02 -3.00
N THR A 6 -7.71 -23.15 -3.42
CA THR A 6 -6.79 -23.91 -2.57
C THR A 6 -5.48 -23.16 -2.36
N LEU A 7 -4.91 -22.56 -3.41
CA LEU A 7 -3.70 -21.75 -3.32
C LEU A 7 -3.89 -20.50 -2.44
N PHE A 8 -5.02 -19.80 -2.61
CA PHE A 8 -5.38 -18.64 -1.79
C PHE A 8 -5.56 -19.01 -0.32
N ASN A 9 -6.26 -20.12 -0.03
CA ASN A 9 -6.40 -20.62 1.33
C ASN A 9 -5.05 -21.04 1.93
N ARG A 10 -4.14 -21.60 1.13
CA ARG A 10 -2.78 -21.96 1.57
C ARG A 10 -1.94 -20.72 1.91
N TRP A 11 -2.05 -19.66 1.11
CA TRP A 11 -1.38 -18.39 1.37
C TRP A 11 -1.96 -17.66 2.60
N LEU A 12 -3.29 -17.63 2.73
CA LEU A 12 -3.95 -17.13 3.94
C LEU A 12 -3.56 -17.95 5.17
N HIS A 13 -3.39 -19.26 5.03
CA HIS A 13 -2.95 -20.11 6.12
C HIS A 13 -1.52 -19.78 6.55
N LEU A 14 -0.61 -19.51 5.60
CA LEU A 14 0.75 -19.06 5.90
C LEU A 14 0.78 -17.71 6.60
N LEU A 15 -0.07 -16.77 6.20
CA LEU A 15 -0.20 -15.44 6.83
C LEU A 15 -0.89 -15.49 8.20
N ARG A 16 -1.83 -16.42 8.41
CA ARG A 16 -2.52 -16.62 9.70
C ARG A 16 -1.72 -17.45 10.69
N ARG A 17 -0.71 -18.18 10.22
CA ARG A 17 0.14 -19.05 11.05
C ARG A 17 0.89 -18.31 12.15
N THR A 18 1.39 -17.10 11.88
CA THR A 18 2.11 -16.31 12.88
C THR A 18 1.23 -15.91 14.06
N ARG A 19 -0.07 -15.72 13.82
CA ARG A 19 -1.05 -15.46 14.89
C ARG A 19 -1.37 -16.75 15.66
N HIS A 20 -1.68 -17.84 14.97
CA HIS A 20 -1.96 -19.11 15.66
C HIS A 20 -0.77 -19.65 16.48
N ASP A 21 0.48 -19.45 16.03
CA ASP A 21 1.67 -19.81 16.80
C ASP A 21 1.86 -18.94 18.07
N ALA A 22 1.33 -17.72 18.07
CA ALA A 22 1.33 -16.83 19.23
C ALA A 22 0.20 -17.19 20.20
N ASP A 23 -1.03 -17.38 19.68
CA ASP A 23 -2.20 -17.79 20.46
C ASP A 23 -1.93 -19.13 21.18
N LEU A 24 -1.33 -20.11 20.49
CA LEU A 24 -0.93 -21.39 21.10
C LEU A 24 0.13 -21.22 22.20
N ARG A 25 1.07 -20.27 22.08
CA ARG A 25 2.04 -20.01 23.17
C ARG A 25 1.33 -19.48 24.41
N GLU A 26 0.44 -18.52 24.21
CA GLU A 26 -0.31 -17.89 25.28
C GLU A 26 -1.20 -18.90 26.01
N GLU A 27 -1.89 -19.76 25.26
CA GLU A 27 -2.70 -20.85 25.83
C GLU A 27 -1.84 -21.85 26.62
N MET A 28 -0.66 -22.22 26.09
CA MET A 28 0.28 -23.13 26.77
C MET A 28 0.86 -22.52 28.05
N GLU A 29 1.20 -21.23 28.05
CA GLU A 29 1.67 -20.51 29.23
C GLU A 29 0.58 -20.40 30.29
N THR A 30 -0.67 -20.20 29.86
CA THR A 30 -1.85 -20.18 30.74
C THR A 30 -2.07 -21.54 31.40
N HIS A 31 -1.98 -22.64 30.65
CA HIS A 31 -2.07 -23.98 31.23
C HIS A 31 -0.95 -24.28 32.24
N ARG A 32 0.27 -23.82 31.95
CA ARG A 32 1.43 -23.99 32.83
C ARG A 32 1.27 -23.23 34.15
N SER A 33 0.81 -21.97 34.08
CA SER A 33 0.63 -21.12 35.27
C SER A 33 -0.48 -21.66 36.17
N LEU A 34 -1.58 -22.14 35.59
CA LEU A 34 -2.67 -22.79 36.33
C LEU A 34 -2.18 -24.06 37.06
N ARG A 35 -1.38 -24.89 36.38
CA ARG A 35 -0.83 -26.12 36.98
C ARG A 35 0.15 -25.82 38.11
N GLN A 36 0.99 -24.81 37.94
CA GLN A 36 1.91 -24.36 38.99
C GLN A 36 1.15 -23.84 40.21
N ALA A 37 0.16 -22.95 40.00
CA ALA A 37 -0.65 -22.40 41.07
C ALA A 37 -1.44 -23.48 41.83
N GLN A 38 -1.82 -24.57 41.15
CA GLN A 38 -2.46 -25.70 41.79
C GLN A 38 -1.50 -26.51 42.68
N LEU A 39 -0.28 -26.78 42.21
CA LEU A 39 0.75 -27.47 43.01
C LEU A 39 1.16 -26.65 44.24
N GLU A 40 1.23 -25.32 44.10
CA GLU A 40 1.47 -24.40 45.22
C GLU A 40 0.34 -24.46 46.26
N ARG A 41 -0.94 -24.50 45.81
CA ARG A 41 -2.09 -24.69 46.71
C ARG A 41 -2.11 -26.05 47.40
N GLU A 42 -1.58 -27.07 46.74
CA GLU A 42 -1.41 -28.42 47.30
C GLU A 42 -0.22 -28.51 48.29
N GLY A 43 0.48 -27.39 48.53
CA GLY A 43 1.54 -27.28 49.55
C GLY A 43 2.96 -27.48 49.03
N THR A 44 3.14 -27.55 47.71
CA THR A 44 4.46 -27.67 47.09
C THR A 44 5.19 -26.32 47.12
N SER A 45 6.50 -26.32 47.36
CA SER A 45 7.30 -25.09 47.30
C SER A 45 7.25 -24.45 45.90
N PRO A 46 7.30 -23.11 45.76
CA PRO A 46 7.17 -22.44 44.46
C PRO A 46 8.19 -22.92 43.42
N ASP A 47 9.42 -23.16 43.85
CA ASP A 47 10.50 -23.64 42.97
C ASP A 47 10.26 -25.07 42.47
N GLU A 48 9.77 -25.95 43.36
CA GLU A 48 9.41 -27.33 42.98
C GLU A 48 8.13 -27.38 42.13
N ALA A 49 7.13 -26.55 42.42
CA ALA A 49 5.90 -26.44 41.65
C ALA A 49 6.18 -25.96 40.22
N ALA A 50 7.07 -24.98 40.07
CA ALA A 50 7.52 -24.50 38.76
C ALA A 50 8.30 -25.58 37.99
N ALA A 51 9.16 -26.35 38.66
CA ALA A 51 9.91 -27.43 38.05
C ALA A 51 9.05 -28.66 37.70
N ALA A 52 8.04 -28.96 38.50
CA ALA A 52 7.09 -30.05 38.28
C ALA A 52 6.11 -29.72 37.13
N SER A 53 5.59 -28.48 37.07
CA SER A 53 4.74 -27.99 35.97
C SER A 53 5.46 -28.06 34.61
N ARG A 54 6.75 -27.67 34.58
CA ARG A 54 7.62 -27.81 33.39
C ARG A 54 7.77 -29.25 32.91
N ARG A 55 8.00 -30.18 33.83
CA ARG A 55 8.18 -31.60 33.51
C ARG A 55 6.88 -32.26 33.06
N ALA A 56 5.75 -31.88 33.68
CA ALA A 56 4.42 -32.40 33.37
C ALA A 56 3.91 -31.98 31.98
N GLN A 57 4.36 -30.82 31.46
CA GLN A 57 4.07 -30.42 30.07
C GLN A 57 4.69 -31.38 29.04
N GLY A 58 5.69 -32.20 29.40
CA GLY A 58 6.32 -33.16 28.49
C GLY A 58 7.16 -32.48 27.41
N ASN A 59 7.58 -33.26 26.41
CA ASN A 59 8.46 -32.79 25.32
C ASN A 59 7.68 -31.97 24.27
N VAL A 60 7.07 -30.88 24.71
CA VAL A 60 6.28 -29.94 23.88
C VAL A 60 7.13 -29.35 22.77
N THR A 61 8.43 -29.16 23.01
CA THR A 61 9.38 -28.69 22.00
C THR A 61 9.47 -29.67 20.82
N LEU A 62 9.49 -30.98 21.08
CA LEU A 62 9.51 -32.02 20.04
C LEU A 62 8.18 -32.10 19.29
N ALA A 63 7.03 -32.04 19.99
CA ALA A 63 5.72 -31.99 19.35
C ALA A 63 5.58 -30.75 18.45
N ARG A 64 6.24 -29.65 18.82
CA ARG A 64 6.29 -28.40 18.03
C ARG A 64 7.24 -28.50 16.85
N GLU A 65 8.36 -29.21 16.98
CA GLU A 65 9.28 -29.51 15.88
C GLU A 65 8.64 -30.45 14.85
N ASP A 66 7.98 -31.52 15.29
CA ASP A 66 7.26 -32.46 14.41
C ASP A 66 6.16 -31.76 13.61
N VAL A 67 5.36 -30.90 14.26
CA VAL A 67 4.33 -30.10 13.56
C VAL A 67 4.97 -29.09 12.62
N ARG A 68 6.13 -28.52 12.98
CA ARG A 68 6.86 -27.54 12.14
C ARG A 68 7.46 -28.20 10.89
N ASP A 69 8.02 -29.38 10.99
CA ASP A 69 8.59 -30.10 9.84
C ASP A 69 7.49 -30.64 8.91
N VAL A 70 6.35 -31.08 9.46
CA VAL A 70 5.21 -31.53 8.66
C VAL A 70 4.50 -30.38 7.92
N TRP A 71 4.54 -29.15 8.43
CA TRP A 71 3.78 -28.01 7.84
C TRP A 71 4.62 -26.97 7.08
N VAL A 72 5.87 -26.74 7.46
CA VAL A 72 6.70 -25.65 6.87
C VAL A 72 7.53 -26.10 5.70
N GLY A 73 8.18 -27.26 5.82
CA GLY A 73 8.98 -27.86 4.75
C GLY A 73 8.14 -28.08 3.49
N PRO A 74 6.96 -28.74 3.58
CA PRO A 74 6.15 -29.05 2.40
C PRO A 74 5.47 -27.84 1.73
N THR A 75 5.26 -26.73 2.45
CA THR A 75 4.56 -25.56 1.88
C THR A 75 5.51 -24.64 1.12
N ILE A 76 6.72 -24.38 1.62
CA ILE A 76 7.71 -23.56 0.92
C ILE A 76 8.31 -24.33 -0.26
N GLU A 77 8.68 -25.60 -0.06
CA GLU A 77 9.21 -26.44 -1.14
C GLU A 77 8.16 -26.63 -2.24
N GLY A 78 6.89 -26.83 -1.86
CA GLY A 78 5.78 -26.94 -2.82
C GLY A 78 5.58 -25.65 -3.64
N VAL A 79 5.62 -24.48 -3.00
CA VAL A 79 5.52 -23.20 -3.71
C VAL A 79 6.71 -23.00 -4.65
N TRP A 80 7.92 -23.36 -4.23
CA TRP A 80 9.11 -23.26 -5.07
C TRP A 80 9.04 -24.19 -6.27
N GLN A 81 8.58 -25.42 -6.09
CA GLN A 81 8.33 -26.38 -7.17
C GLN A 81 7.26 -25.89 -8.15
N ASP A 82 6.16 -25.33 -7.65
CA ASP A 82 5.09 -24.76 -8.48
C ASP A 82 5.59 -23.56 -9.29
N VAL A 83 6.35 -22.65 -8.67
CA VAL A 83 6.96 -21.50 -9.35
C VAL A 83 7.97 -21.96 -10.42
N ARG A 84 8.86 -22.88 -10.08
CA ARG A 84 9.84 -23.44 -11.02
C ARG A 84 9.15 -24.18 -12.18
N GLY A 85 8.08 -24.90 -11.88
CA GLY A 85 7.22 -25.56 -12.86
C GLY A 85 6.55 -24.56 -13.80
N GLY A 86 5.96 -23.49 -13.25
CA GLY A 86 5.36 -22.40 -14.00
C GLY A 86 6.35 -21.69 -14.91
N ILE A 87 7.55 -21.36 -14.40
CA ILE A 87 8.63 -20.75 -15.19
C ILE A 87 9.07 -21.68 -16.33
N ARG A 88 9.20 -22.99 -16.07
CA ARG A 88 9.54 -23.96 -17.12
C ARG A 88 8.44 -24.05 -18.19
N ALA A 89 7.17 -23.95 -17.80
CA ALA A 89 6.05 -23.92 -18.74
C ALA A 89 6.04 -22.64 -19.59
N LEU A 90 6.33 -21.47 -18.98
CA LEU A 90 6.50 -20.20 -19.69
C LEU A 90 7.65 -20.26 -20.71
N ARG A 91 8.80 -20.85 -20.32
CA ARG A 91 9.94 -21.04 -21.23
C ARG A 91 9.66 -21.97 -22.41
N ARG A 92 8.69 -22.90 -22.28
CA ARG A 92 8.25 -23.78 -23.38
C ARG A 92 7.35 -23.07 -24.39
N LYS A 93 6.74 -21.93 -24.03
CA LYS A 93 5.85 -21.14 -24.90
C LYS A 93 6.28 -19.66 -24.93
N PRO A 94 7.43 -19.34 -25.56
CA PRO A 94 8.04 -18.01 -25.47
C PRO A 94 7.16 -16.89 -26.05
N ALA A 95 6.40 -17.15 -27.12
CA ALA A 95 5.51 -16.15 -27.72
C ALA A 95 4.39 -15.71 -26.77
N PHE A 96 3.76 -16.66 -26.06
CA PHE A 96 2.74 -16.36 -25.05
C PHE A 96 3.34 -15.59 -23.87
N ALA A 97 4.51 -16.02 -23.38
CA ALA A 97 5.21 -15.33 -22.31
C ALA A 97 5.55 -13.88 -22.69
N ALA A 98 6.04 -13.65 -23.91
CA ALA A 98 6.34 -12.32 -24.42
C ALA A 98 5.09 -11.43 -24.49
N ALA A 99 3.97 -11.95 -25.00
CA ALA A 99 2.70 -11.21 -25.05
C ALA A 99 2.21 -10.82 -23.65
N VAL A 100 2.29 -11.74 -22.68
CA VAL A 100 1.91 -11.48 -21.28
C VAL A 100 2.81 -10.42 -20.65
N VAL A 101 4.13 -10.54 -20.82
CA VAL A 101 5.11 -9.56 -20.31
C VAL A 101 4.89 -8.19 -20.93
N ALA A 102 4.67 -8.11 -22.25
CA ALA A 102 4.38 -6.85 -22.93
C ALA A 102 3.09 -6.22 -22.42
N THR A 103 2.03 -7.00 -22.27
CA THR A 103 0.73 -6.49 -21.77
C THR A 103 0.84 -5.98 -20.34
N LEU A 104 1.48 -6.76 -19.45
CA LEU A 104 1.70 -6.34 -18.06
C LEU A 104 2.61 -5.12 -17.99
N GLY A 105 3.70 -5.12 -18.76
CA GLY A 105 4.65 -4.02 -18.82
C GLY A 105 4.01 -2.73 -19.30
N LEU A 106 3.16 -2.79 -20.33
CA LEU A 106 2.40 -1.64 -20.82
C LEU A 106 1.38 -1.14 -19.80
N GLY A 107 0.66 -2.03 -19.11
CA GLY A 107 -0.31 -1.63 -18.09
C GLY A 107 0.37 -0.93 -16.90
N ILE A 108 1.45 -1.53 -16.38
CA ILE A 108 2.21 -0.98 -15.25
C ILE A 108 2.93 0.30 -15.67
N GLY A 109 3.61 0.30 -16.81
CA GLY A 109 4.38 1.44 -17.31
C GLY A 109 3.46 2.61 -17.70
N GLY A 110 2.33 2.35 -18.34
CA GLY A 110 1.36 3.37 -18.73
C GLY A 110 0.72 4.06 -17.54
N THR A 111 0.24 3.29 -16.56
CA THR A 111 -0.32 3.86 -15.31
C THR A 111 0.73 4.65 -14.54
N THR A 112 1.95 4.11 -14.41
CA THR A 112 3.07 4.80 -13.75
C THR A 112 3.48 6.07 -14.48
N SER A 113 3.47 6.08 -15.81
CA SER A 113 3.86 7.25 -16.62
C SER A 113 2.87 8.40 -16.46
N ILE A 114 1.57 8.11 -16.51
CA ILE A 114 0.53 9.11 -16.27
C ILE A 114 0.70 9.71 -14.88
N PHE A 115 0.86 8.87 -13.86
CA PHE A 115 1.06 9.34 -12.49
C PHE A 115 2.35 10.16 -12.34
N SER A 116 3.43 9.79 -13.02
CA SER A 116 4.69 10.54 -12.98
C SER A 116 4.56 11.93 -13.61
N VAL A 117 3.82 12.04 -14.72
CA VAL A 117 3.53 13.34 -15.35
C VAL A 117 2.64 14.19 -14.44
N VAL A 118 1.60 13.60 -13.85
CA VAL A 118 0.72 14.29 -12.90
C VAL A 118 1.49 14.74 -11.66
N ASP A 119 2.35 13.88 -11.11
CA ASP A 119 3.20 14.24 -9.97
C ASP A 119 4.12 15.41 -10.30
N GLY A 120 4.80 15.35 -11.46
CA GLY A 120 5.71 16.40 -11.90
C GLY A 120 5.02 17.74 -12.22
N LEU A 121 3.77 17.71 -12.68
CA LEU A 121 3.06 18.92 -13.12
C LEU A 121 2.14 19.52 -12.05
N TYR A 122 1.54 18.68 -11.19
CA TYR A 122 0.52 19.09 -10.22
C TYR A 122 0.93 18.93 -8.76
N LEU A 123 1.73 17.90 -8.43
CA LEU A 123 2.05 17.59 -7.02
C LEU A 123 3.40 18.17 -6.59
N ARG A 124 4.33 18.36 -7.52
CA ARG A 124 5.61 19.04 -7.28
C ARG A 124 5.51 20.50 -7.68
N ALA A 125 6.04 21.38 -6.83
CA ALA A 125 6.19 22.78 -7.17
C ALA A 125 7.08 22.92 -8.42
N PRO A 126 6.68 23.72 -9.43
CA PRO A 126 7.50 23.94 -10.62
C PRO A 126 8.88 24.45 -10.24
N ALA A 127 9.92 23.91 -10.85
CA ALA A 127 11.29 24.38 -10.64
C ALA A 127 11.38 25.88 -10.96
N GLY A 128 11.72 26.70 -9.95
CA GLY A 128 11.80 28.15 -10.07
C GLY A 128 10.77 28.94 -9.25
N VAL A 129 9.83 28.28 -8.57
CA VAL A 129 8.90 28.96 -7.65
C VAL A 129 9.47 28.95 -6.23
N SER A 130 10.09 30.08 -5.83
CA SER A 130 10.71 30.25 -4.50
C SER A 130 9.70 30.53 -3.39
N ASP A 131 8.51 31.05 -3.74
CA ASP A 131 7.44 31.39 -2.80
C ASP A 131 6.10 30.83 -3.29
N ALA A 132 5.80 29.59 -2.89
CA ALA A 132 4.56 28.91 -3.25
C ALA A 132 3.30 29.59 -2.67
N ALA A 133 3.41 30.37 -1.58
CA ALA A 133 2.29 31.09 -0.97
C ALA A 133 1.87 32.34 -1.77
N SER A 134 2.77 32.85 -2.62
CA SER A 134 2.48 33.95 -3.55
C SER A 134 1.71 33.49 -4.80
N LEU A 135 1.62 32.19 -5.07
CA LEU A 135 0.91 31.67 -6.23
C LEU A 135 -0.57 32.07 -6.17
N ARG A 136 -1.07 32.64 -7.27
CA ARG A 136 -2.48 32.97 -7.46
C ARG A 136 -2.98 32.23 -8.68
N LYS A 137 -4.05 31.46 -8.50
CA LYS A 137 -4.70 30.74 -9.59
C LYS A 137 -5.63 31.68 -10.32
N VAL A 138 -5.26 32.06 -11.55
CA VAL A 138 -6.10 32.88 -12.42
C VAL A 138 -7.04 31.94 -13.18
N TYR A 139 -8.34 32.05 -12.93
CA TYR A 139 -9.35 31.36 -13.71
C TYR A 139 -9.86 32.30 -14.80
N ILE A 140 -9.63 31.95 -16.05
CA ILE A 140 -10.27 32.62 -17.18
C ILE A 140 -11.69 32.06 -17.28
N ARG A 141 -12.69 32.82 -16.81
CA ARG A 141 -14.08 32.49 -17.09
C ARG A 141 -14.34 32.79 -18.56
N ARG A 142 -14.56 31.74 -19.34
CA ARG A 142 -15.03 31.87 -20.72
C ARG A 142 -16.56 31.84 -20.65
N ASP A 143 -17.18 32.99 -20.83
CA ASP A 143 -18.63 33.06 -20.99
C ASP A 143 -19.00 32.38 -22.31
N ALA A 144 -19.95 31.45 -22.26
CA ALA A 144 -20.47 30.76 -23.43
C ALA A 144 -21.22 31.77 -24.30
N GLY A 145 -20.50 32.38 -25.24
CA GLY A 145 -20.99 33.50 -26.07
C GLY A 145 -19.90 34.51 -26.44
N ALA A 146 -18.73 34.45 -25.80
CA ALA A 146 -17.60 35.28 -26.21
C ALA A 146 -17.09 34.84 -27.60
N MET A 147 -17.31 35.71 -28.59
CA MET A 147 -16.78 35.60 -29.95
C MET A 147 -15.28 35.29 -29.86
N GLN A 148 -14.82 34.23 -30.54
CA GLN A 148 -13.40 33.97 -30.72
C GLN A 148 -12.80 35.18 -31.46
N THR A 149 -11.96 35.95 -30.79
CA THR A 149 -11.27 37.06 -31.43
C THR A 149 -10.21 36.49 -32.40
N PRO A 150 -9.96 37.13 -33.56
CA PRO A 150 -9.07 36.61 -34.61
C PRO A 150 -7.61 36.37 -34.19
N ASP A 151 -7.23 36.96 -33.06
CA ASP A 151 -5.91 36.92 -32.42
C ASP A 151 -5.73 35.74 -31.43
N GLY A 152 -6.73 34.86 -31.33
CA GLY A 152 -6.70 33.67 -30.47
C GLY A 152 -7.41 33.95 -29.16
N GLY A 153 -8.51 33.23 -28.92
CA GLY A 153 -9.42 33.51 -27.80
C GLY A 153 -8.77 33.43 -26.41
N ALA A 154 -9.55 33.89 -25.42
CA ALA A 154 -9.16 34.07 -24.02
C ALA A 154 -8.11 33.06 -23.54
N GLY A 155 -6.87 33.53 -23.38
CA GLY A 155 -5.71 32.74 -22.97
C GLY A 155 -4.56 32.68 -24.00
N SER A 156 -4.63 33.43 -25.11
CA SER A 156 -3.54 33.49 -26.10
C SER A 156 -2.30 34.23 -25.58
N TRP A 157 -1.17 34.06 -26.25
CA TRP A 157 0.07 34.78 -25.90
C TRP A 157 -0.09 36.31 -26.03
N LEU A 158 -0.93 36.76 -26.96
CA LEU A 158 -1.24 38.18 -27.13
C LEU A 158 -2.07 38.72 -25.96
N ASP A 159 -3.04 37.96 -25.46
CA ASP A 159 -3.75 38.28 -24.21
C ASP A 159 -2.80 38.38 -23.02
N TYR A 160 -1.88 37.42 -22.88
CA TYR A 160 -0.87 37.45 -21.82
C TYR A 160 -0.02 38.72 -21.90
N ARG A 161 0.47 39.07 -23.10
CA ARG A 161 1.29 40.26 -23.31
C ARG A 161 0.51 41.54 -23.02
N ALA A 162 -0.73 41.64 -23.50
CA ALA A 162 -1.62 42.76 -23.23
C ALA A 162 -1.92 42.90 -21.73
N MET A 163 -2.15 41.79 -21.03
CA MET A 163 -2.36 41.79 -19.59
C MET A 163 -1.07 42.22 -18.87
N ARG A 164 0.09 41.68 -19.23
CA ARG A 164 1.39 42.07 -18.66
C ARG A 164 1.68 43.57 -18.83
N GLU A 165 1.41 44.12 -20.01
CA GLU A 165 1.67 45.52 -20.31
C GLU A 165 0.66 46.46 -19.65
N ARG A 166 -0.59 46.01 -19.44
CA ARG A 166 -1.66 46.81 -18.81
C ARG A 166 -1.76 46.66 -17.28
N THR A 167 -1.16 45.61 -16.71
CA THR A 167 -1.27 45.34 -15.27
C THR A 167 -0.24 46.18 -14.50
N GLN A 168 -0.71 47.26 -13.86
CA GLN A 168 0.04 47.90 -12.78
C GLN A 168 0.33 46.88 -11.66
N PRO A 169 1.43 47.01 -10.89
CA PRO A 169 1.78 46.06 -9.85
C PRO A 169 0.57 45.74 -8.95
N ILE A 170 0.23 44.45 -8.86
CA ILE A 170 -0.97 43.90 -8.18
C ILE A 170 -1.16 44.42 -6.74
N ARG A 171 -0.12 44.96 -6.11
CA ARG A 171 -0.20 45.67 -4.83
C ARG A 171 -1.20 46.84 -4.84
N ARG A 172 -1.47 47.50 -5.97
CA ARG A 172 -2.44 48.60 -6.04
C ARG A 172 -3.88 48.16 -6.34
N THR A 173 -4.07 47.03 -7.02
CA THR A 173 -5.41 46.57 -7.43
C THR A 173 -6.16 45.83 -6.32
N CYS A 174 -5.47 45.24 -5.32
CA CYS A 174 -6.14 44.61 -4.18
C CYS A 174 -6.89 45.57 -3.24
N GLN A 175 -6.85 46.90 -3.45
CA GLN A 175 -7.73 47.82 -2.71
C GLN A 175 -9.12 48.00 -3.32
N ALA A 176 -9.36 47.50 -4.54
CA ALA A 176 -10.63 47.71 -5.23
C ALA A 176 -11.24 46.38 -5.67
N GLU A 177 -11.82 45.64 -4.73
CA GLU A 177 -13.05 44.85 -4.91
C GLU A 177 -13.34 44.08 -3.62
N ARG A 178 -13.91 44.80 -2.65
CA ARG A 178 -14.65 44.18 -1.55
C ARG A 178 -15.93 43.64 -2.18
N TRP A 179 -15.95 42.35 -2.52
CA TRP A 179 -17.13 41.66 -3.05
C TRP A 179 -18.34 41.90 -2.11
N PRO A 180 -19.49 42.38 -2.60
CA PRO A 180 -20.69 42.43 -1.78
C PRO A 180 -21.07 41.01 -1.41
N SER A 181 -21.03 40.69 -0.12
CA SER A 181 -21.59 39.46 0.42
C SER A 181 -23.06 39.37 -0.02
N VAL A 182 -23.37 38.36 -0.83
CA VAL A 182 -24.76 37.96 -1.12
C VAL A 182 -25.38 37.58 0.22
N ARG A 183 -26.26 38.45 0.73
CA ARG A 183 -27.14 38.14 1.85
C ARG A 183 -28.29 37.28 1.34
N SER A 184 -28.45 36.14 2.03
CA SER A 184 -29.66 35.32 2.21
C SER A 184 -30.61 35.14 1.04
#